data_AF-A0A3E3DUG1-F1
#
_entry.id   AF-A0A3E3DUG1-F1
#
_cell.length_a   1.000
_cell.length_b   1.000
_cell.length_c   1.000
_cell.angle_alpha   90.00
_cell.angle_beta   90.00
_cell.angle_gamma   90.00
#
_symmetry.space_group_name_H-M   'P 1'
#
loop_
_entity.id
_entity.type
_entity.pdbx_description
1 polymer ?
#
loop_
_entity_poly.entity_id
_entity_poly.type
_entity_poly.pdbx_seq_one_letter_code
_entity_poly.pdbx_strand_id
1 'polypeptide(L)'
;MKIKKVVIIGNGFDLAHDLPTSYKEFALTYKNHDILKKFERLSKEIGSAEKPSTWYSFEEEIERISNVQFSRTIMDAQSREDYAKRTQEMENCNRLFFQLSDLLMEYLDNVYSNHKISILNNVKQEFLTGGMYTISFNYTDTVKLYTKRYEYIHGNIKDDSSIVLGFFE
;
A
#
# COMPACT_ATOMS: atom_id res chain seq x y z
N MET A 1 -30.17 -11.77 -2.33
CA MET A 1 -30.14 -11.62 -0.86
C MET A 1 -29.75 -10.19 -0.51
N LYS A 2 -30.51 -9.48 0.35
CA LYS A 2 -30.27 -8.05 0.65
C LYS A 2 -29.04 -7.89 1.57
N ILE A 3 -28.14 -6.96 1.22
CA ILE A 3 -27.02 -6.56 2.09
C ILE A 3 -27.60 -5.76 3.26
N LYS A 4 -27.24 -6.14 4.49
CA LYS A 4 -27.68 -5.50 5.74
C LYS A 4 -26.55 -4.78 6.47
N LYS A 5 -25.31 -5.22 6.26
CA LYS A 5 -24.11 -4.68 6.91
C LYS A 5 -22.95 -4.66 5.92
N VAL A 6 -22.17 -3.59 5.96
CA VAL A 6 -20.86 -3.51 5.29
C VAL A 6 -19.80 -3.59 6.37
N VAL A 7 -18.83 -4.47 6.19
CA VAL A 7 -17.65 -4.58 7.04
C VAL A 7 -16.49 -3.98 6.27
N ILE A 8 -15.73 -3.10 6.93
CA ILE A 8 -14.51 -2.53 6.36
C ILE A 8 -13.35 -3.07 7.17
N ILE A 9 -12.37 -3.66 6.50
CA ILE A 9 -11.14 -4.15 7.12
C ILE A 9 -9.93 -3.48 6.48
N GLY A 10 -8.92 -3.22 7.29
CA GLY A 10 -7.61 -2.71 6.89
C GLY A 10 -6.53 -3.44 7.67
N ASN A 11 -5.27 -2.99 7.56
CA ASN A 11 -4.10 -3.83 7.88
C ASN A 11 -4.09 -4.36 9.32
N GLY A 12 -4.75 -3.66 10.26
CA GLY A 12 -5.00 -4.14 11.61
C GLY A 12 -5.67 -5.51 11.70
N PHE A 13 -6.41 -5.93 10.67
CA PHE A 13 -6.99 -7.25 10.57
C PHE A 13 -5.92 -8.33 10.41
N ASP A 14 -4.91 -8.13 9.55
CA ASP A 14 -3.80 -9.07 9.39
C ASP A 14 -2.92 -9.09 10.65
N LEU A 15 -2.67 -7.92 11.24
CA LEU A 15 -1.92 -7.80 12.49
C LEU A 15 -2.61 -8.53 13.66
N ALA A 16 -3.95 -8.55 13.70
CA ALA A 16 -4.70 -9.33 14.70
C ALA A 16 -4.54 -10.86 14.52
N HIS A 17 -4.04 -11.31 13.37
CA HIS A 17 -3.69 -12.70 13.08
C HIS A 17 -2.18 -12.95 13.13
N ASP A 18 -1.44 -12.07 13.82
CA ASP A 18 0.01 -12.14 14.02
C ASP A 18 0.84 -12.09 12.73
N LEU A 19 0.23 -11.66 11.61
CA LEU A 19 0.97 -11.46 10.36
C LEU A 19 1.79 -10.16 10.43
N PRO A 20 3.11 -10.18 10.14
CA PRO A 20 3.96 -8.99 10.14
C PRO A 20 3.76 -8.11 8.89
N THR A 21 2.53 -7.70 8.60
CA THR A 21 2.15 -6.96 7.37
C THR A 21 2.24 -5.44 7.53
N SER A 22 2.80 -4.93 8.62
CA SER A 22 2.98 -3.48 8.76
C SER A 22 4.04 -2.97 7.77
N TYR A 23 3.84 -1.76 7.26
CA TYR A 23 4.83 -1.10 6.41
C TYR A 23 6.19 -0.91 7.09
N LYS A 24 6.19 -0.79 8.42
CA LYS A 24 7.44 -0.75 9.20
C LYS A 24 8.20 -2.07 9.10
N GLU A 25 7.53 -3.21 9.26
CA GLU A 25 8.17 -4.53 9.15
C GLU A 25 8.67 -4.77 7.73
N PHE A 26 7.89 -4.39 6.72
CA PHE A 26 8.31 -4.40 5.32
C PHE A 26 9.60 -3.59 5.10
N ALA A 27 9.62 -2.33 5.55
CA ALA A 27 10.76 -1.44 5.41
C ALA A 27 12.01 -1.95 6.15
N LEU A 28 11.85 -2.54 7.34
CA LEU A 28 12.95 -3.11 8.11
C LEU A 28 13.52 -4.37 7.45
N THR A 29 12.65 -5.24 6.93
CA THR A 29 13.04 -6.47 6.23
C THR A 29 13.87 -6.16 4.98
N TYR A 30 13.42 -5.16 4.20
CA TYR A 30 14.09 -4.75 2.96
C TYR A 30 14.91 -3.47 3.09
N LYS A 31 15.38 -3.12 4.29
CA LYS A 31 16.13 -1.86 4.54
C LYS A 31 17.33 -1.63 3.62
N ASN A 32 17.95 -2.72 3.16
CA ASN A 32 19.12 -2.66 2.29
C ASN A 32 18.80 -2.75 0.80
N HIS A 33 17.54 -2.99 0.45
CA HIS A 33 17.07 -3.13 -0.93
C HIS A 33 17.15 -1.80 -1.66
N ASP A 34 17.62 -1.82 -2.92
CA ASP A 34 17.90 -0.60 -3.68
C ASP A 34 16.66 0.26 -3.92
N ILE A 35 15.51 -0.38 -4.13
CA ILE A 35 14.21 0.32 -4.28
C ILE A 35 13.88 1.13 -3.01
N LEU A 36 14.00 0.54 -1.82
CA LEU A 36 13.69 1.21 -0.55
C LEU A 36 14.66 2.36 -0.29
N LYS A 37 15.96 2.16 -0.58
CA LYS A 37 16.97 3.23 -0.45
C LYS A 37 16.69 4.39 -1.38
N LYS A 38 16.31 4.12 -2.64
CA LYS A 38 15.93 5.16 -3.61
C LYS A 38 14.71 5.93 -3.12
N PHE A 39 13.70 5.23 -2.61
CA PHE A 39 12.48 5.85 -2.08
C PHE A 39 12.76 6.69 -0.83
N GLU A 40 13.50 6.17 0.14
CA GLU A 40 13.90 6.90 1.34
C GLU A 40 14.68 8.17 0.98
N ARG A 41 15.60 8.08 0.00
CA ARG A 41 16.34 9.24 -0.50
C ARG A 41 15.41 10.27 -1.15
N LEU A 42 14.50 9.84 -2.03
CA LEU A 42 13.52 10.71 -2.67
C LEU A 42 12.61 11.41 -1.65
N SER A 43 12.11 10.65 -0.67
CA SER A 43 11.33 11.16 0.45
C SER A 43 12.07 12.27 1.18
N LYS A 44 13.36 12.07 1.51
CA LYS A 44 14.21 13.07 2.17
C LYS A 44 14.51 14.30 1.30
N GLU A 45 14.73 14.12 0.01
CA GLU A 45 15.02 15.23 -0.93
C GLU A 45 13.79 16.14 -1.14
N ILE A 46 12.57 15.60 -1.01
CA ILE A 46 11.32 16.35 -1.17
C ILE A 46 10.79 16.84 0.19
N GLY A 47 11.16 16.21 1.30
CA GLY A 47 10.71 16.56 2.65
C GLY A 47 11.40 17.81 3.23
N SER A 48 10.77 18.45 4.22
CA SER A 48 11.43 19.44 5.08
C SER A 48 12.24 18.74 6.17
N ALA A 49 13.42 19.26 6.50
CA ALA A 49 14.37 18.68 7.46
C ALA A 49 13.85 18.58 8.92
N GLU A 50 12.60 18.97 9.19
CA GLU A 50 12.07 19.20 10.54
C GLU A 50 11.14 18.09 11.06
N LYS A 51 10.72 17.11 10.24
CA LYS A 51 9.87 16.01 10.70
C LYS A 51 10.67 14.73 10.97
N PRO A 52 10.35 13.98 12.05
CA PRO A 52 10.88 12.64 12.26
C PRO A 52 10.63 11.77 11.02
N SER A 53 11.62 10.96 10.61
CA SER A 53 11.52 10.21 9.36
C SER A 53 10.52 9.04 9.47
N THR A 54 9.24 9.31 9.22
CA THR A 54 8.21 8.30 8.96
C THR A 54 8.17 7.97 7.46
N TRP A 55 9.33 7.87 6.82
CA TRP A 55 9.43 7.64 5.38
C TRP A 55 8.78 6.33 4.95
N TYR A 56 8.64 5.37 5.87
CA TYR A 56 7.95 4.11 5.65
C TYR A 56 6.41 4.23 5.72
N SER A 57 5.85 5.41 5.97
CA SER A 57 4.42 5.70 5.73
C SER A 57 4.18 5.82 4.22
N PHE A 58 4.29 4.69 3.49
CA PHE A 58 4.38 4.70 2.03
C PHE A 58 3.23 5.46 1.34
N GLU A 59 1.98 5.27 1.76
CA GLU A 59 0.83 5.96 1.17
C GLU A 59 0.93 7.49 1.31
N GLU A 60 1.18 7.98 2.52
CA GLU A 60 1.33 9.41 2.82
C GLU A 60 2.52 10.02 2.07
N GLU A 61 3.63 9.28 1.99
CA GLU A 61 4.84 9.75 1.35
C GLU A 61 4.73 9.75 -0.17
N ILE A 62 4.09 8.74 -0.77
CA ILE A 62 3.78 8.69 -2.20
C ILE A 62 2.84 9.85 -2.56
N GLU A 63 1.79 10.09 -1.79
CA GLU A 63 0.88 11.22 -2.00
C GLU A 63 1.62 12.56 -1.93
N ARG A 64 2.44 12.75 -0.89
CA ARG A 64 3.23 13.97 -0.70
C ARG A 64 4.20 14.21 -1.85
N ILE A 65 4.95 13.19 -2.27
CA ILE A 65 5.91 13.28 -3.37
C ILE A 65 5.17 13.60 -4.67
N SER A 66 4.07 12.91 -4.95
CA SER A 66 3.26 13.10 -6.16
C SER A 66 2.73 14.54 -6.23
N ASN A 67 2.17 15.05 -5.14
CA ASN A 67 1.70 16.43 -5.06
C ASN A 67 2.80 17.45 -5.35
N VAL A 68 3.99 17.29 -4.75
CA VAL A 68 5.12 18.21 -5.00
C VAL A 68 5.58 18.14 -6.45
N GLN A 69 5.67 16.95 -7.03
CA GLN A 69 6.11 16.79 -8.42
C GLN A 69 5.07 17.31 -9.42
N PHE A 70 3.79 17.12 -9.15
CA PHE A 70 2.71 17.68 -9.94
C PHE A 70 2.74 19.20 -9.92
N SER A 71 2.83 19.82 -8.74
CA SER A 71 2.94 21.29 -8.62
C SER A 71 4.16 21.81 -9.38
N ARG A 72 5.33 21.18 -9.22
CA ARG A 72 6.55 21.56 -9.95
C ARG A 72 6.38 21.46 -11.47
N THR A 73 5.72 20.41 -11.95
CA THR A 73 5.55 20.15 -13.39
C THR A 73 4.56 21.12 -14.03
N ILE A 74 3.42 21.37 -13.38
CA ILE A 74 2.34 22.18 -13.95
C ILE A 74 2.49 23.67 -13.64
N MET A 75 2.86 24.03 -12.41
CA MET A 75 2.86 25.43 -11.95
C MET A 75 4.19 26.13 -12.16
N ASP A 76 5.32 25.42 -12.03
CA ASP A 76 6.66 26.03 -12.03
C ASP A 76 7.40 25.89 -13.37
N ALA A 77 6.79 25.28 -14.40
CA ALA A 77 7.41 25.14 -15.71
C ALA A 77 7.45 26.49 -16.45
N GLN A 78 8.66 26.95 -16.78
CA GLN A 78 8.88 28.25 -17.43
C GLN A 78 9.05 28.14 -18.95
N SER A 79 9.31 26.93 -19.45
CA SER A 79 9.50 26.65 -20.88
C SER A 79 9.01 25.24 -21.23
N ARG A 80 8.91 24.94 -22.53
CA ARG A 80 8.58 23.59 -23.02
C ARG A 80 9.65 22.55 -22.67
N GLU A 81 10.92 22.96 -22.70
CA GLU A 81 12.05 22.09 -22.35
C GLU A 81 12.03 21.76 -20.85
N ASP A 82 11.76 22.76 -20.00
CA ASP A 82 11.61 22.56 -18.56
C ASP A 82 10.42 21.67 -18.22
N TYR A 83 9.28 21.87 -18.90
CA TYR A 83 8.11 21.02 -18.76
C TYR A 83 8.45 19.56 -19.09
N ALA A 84 9.08 19.30 -20.25
CA ALA A 84 9.46 17.96 -20.67
C ALA A 84 10.41 17.28 -19.67
N LYS A 85 11.39 18.02 -19.13
CA LYS A 85 12.30 17.52 -18.11
C LYS A 85 11.56 17.13 -16.83
N ARG A 86 10.64 17.97 -16.35
CA ARG A 86 9.87 17.73 -15.12
C ARG A 86 8.88 16.58 -15.28
N THR A 87 8.22 16.47 -16.43
CA THR A 87 7.41 15.29 -16.77
C THR A 87 8.25 14.02 -16.70
N GLN A 88 9.49 14.03 -17.21
CA GLN A 88 10.37 12.87 -17.10
C GLN A 88 10.74 12.53 -15.65
N GLU A 89 10.93 13.52 -14.78
CA GLU A 89 11.16 13.34 -13.34
C GLU A 89 9.93 12.73 -12.64
N MET A 90 8.72 13.17 -13.00
CA MET A 90 7.46 12.60 -12.51
C MET A 90 7.30 11.13 -12.92
N GLU A 91 7.55 10.80 -14.18
CA GLU A 91 7.54 9.41 -14.66
C GLU A 91 8.58 8.53 -13.94
N ASN A 92 9.75 9.07 -13.60
CA ASN A 92 10.76 8.36 -12.81
C ASN A 92 10.24 8.04 -11.39
N CYS A 93 9.50 8.97 -10.77
CA CYS A 93 8.87 8.75 -9.47
C CYS A 93 7.80 7.65 -9.58
N ASN A 94 6.92 7.72 -10.59
CA ASN A 94 5.88 6.71 -10.78
C ASN A 94 6.45 5.32 -11.00
N ARG A 95 7.53 5.20 -11.79
CA ARG A 95 8.26 3.93 -11.94
C ARG A 95 8.77 3.38 -10.61
N LEU A 96 9.31 4.25 -9.74
CA LEU A 96 9.75 3.85 -8.41
C LEU A 96 8.59 3.39 -7.52
N PHE A 97 7.42 4.04 -7.63
CA PHE A 97 6.23 3.64 -6.88
C PHE A 97 5.69 2.28 -7.32
N PHE A 98 5.63 2.00 -8.62
CA PHE A 98 5.30 0.66 -9.12
C PHE A 98 6.28 -0.40 -8.59
N GLN A 99 7.57 -0.11 -8.63
CA GLN A 99 8.60 -0.99 -8.09
C GLN A 99 8.45 -1.24 -6.58
N LEU A 100 7.97 -0.26 -5.81
CA LEU A 100 7.64 -0.43 -4.40
C LEU A 100 6.41 -1.32 -4.20
N SER A 101 5.36 -1.13 -5.01
CA SER A 101 4.17 -1.99 -4.98
C SER A 101 4.53 -3.45 -5.25
N ASP A 102 5.37 -3.71 -6.27
CA ASP A 102 5.81 -5.07 -6.61
C ASP A 102 6.60 -5.71 -5.47
N LEU A 103 7.53 -4.95 -4.88
CA LEU A 103 8.34 -5.43 -3.77
C LEU A 103 7.51 -5.66 -2.49
N LEU A 104 6.50 -4.81 -2.24
CA LEU A 104 5.54 -5.02 -1.15
C LEU A 104 4.69 -6.27 -1.41
N MET A 105 4.25 -6.50 -2.65
CA MET A 105 3.50 -7.70 -3.00
C MET A 105 4.33 -8.97 -2.77
N GLU A 106 5.59 -8.98 -3.18
CA GLU A 106 6.53 -10.07 -2.91
C GLU A 106 6.72 -10.31 -1.40
N TYR A 107 6.91 -9.24 -0.63
CA TYR A 107 7.00 -9.31 0.83
C TYR A 107 5.77 -9.99 1.44
N LEU A 108 4.60 -9.50 1.09
CA LEU A 108 3.33 -9.94 1.67
C LEU A 108 3.00 -11.37 1.25
N ASP A 109 3.31 -11.78 0.02
CA ASP A 109 3.14 -13.17 -0.43
C ASP A 109 4.04 -14.13 0.34
N ASN A 110 5.29 -13.75 0.58
CA ASN A 110 6.20 -14.54 1.40
C ASN A 110 5.70 -14.67 2.84
N VAL A 111 5.34 -13.53 3.46
CA VAL A 111 4.81 -13.50 4.83
C VAL A 111 3.56 -14.36 4.94
N TYR A 112 2.59 -14.17 4.05
CA TYR A 112 1.31 -14.88 4.09
C TYR A 112 1.50 -16.39 3.87
N SER A 113 2.32 -16.78 2.89
CA SER A 113 2.51 -18.19 2.53
C SER A 113 3.29 -18.98 3.60
N ASN A 114 4.15 -18.32 4.37
CA ASN A 114 4.97 -18.95 5.40
C ASN A 114 4.36 -18.85 6.82
N HIS A 115 3.25 -18.13 6.99
CA HIS A 115 2.65 -17.92 8.30
C HIS A 115 1.38 -18.76 8.48
N LYS A 116 1.27 -19.43 9.63
CA LYS A 116 0.06 -20.21 9.95
C LYS A 116 -1.01 -19.30 10.53
N ILE A 117 -1.99 -18.96 9.70
CA ILE A 117 -3.10 -18.09 10.10
C ILE A 117 -4.19 -18.92 10.78
N SER A 118 -4.59 -18.51 11.99
CA SER A 118 -5.66 -19.15 12.75
C SER A 118 -6.91 -18.28 12.78
N ILE A 119 -8.09 -18.87 12.57
CA ILE A 119 -9.36 -18.14 12.66
C ILE A 119 -9.61 -17.72 14.10
N LEU A 120 -9.86 -16.43 14.30
CA LEU A 120 -10.28 -15.84 15.56
C LEU A 120 -11.79 -16.06 15.75
N ASN A 121 -12.15 -16.83 16.78
CA ASN A 121 -13.55 -17.22 16.99
C ASN A 121 -14.49 -16.03 17.24
N ASN A 122 -14.04 -15.03 18.00
CA ASN A 122 -14.80 -13.80 18.25
C ASN A 122 -15.11 -13.04 16.95
N VAL A 123 -14.14 -12.95 16.03
CA VAL A 123 -14.33 -12.35 14.71
C VAL A 123 -15.27 -13.20 13.86
N LYS A 124 -15.07 -14.53 13.85
CA LYS A 124 -15.89 -15.47 13.08
C LYS A 124 -17.38 -15.32 13.39
N GLN A 125 -17.75 -15.15 14.66
CA GLN A 125 -19.15 -14.99 15.06
C GLN A 125 -19.83 -13.78 14.40
N GLU A 126 -19.10 -12.68 14.20
CA GLU A 126 -19.65 -11.50 13.53
C GLU A 126 -20.03 -11.81 12.08
N PHE A 127 -19.19 -12.55 11.35
CA PHE A 127 -19.41 -12.92 9.95
C PHE A 127 -20.52 -13.96 9.72
N LEU A 128 -20.97 -14.68 10.75
CA LEU A 128 -22.02 -15.71 10.65
C LEU A 128 -23.43 -15.14 10.48
N THR A 129 -23.65 -13.85 10.74
CA THR A 129 -25.02 -13.27 10.82
C THR A 129 -25.73 -13.11 9.47
N GLY A 130 -25.07 -13.45 8.35
CA GLY A 130 -25.64 -13.38 7.01
C GLY A 130 -25.92 -11.94 6.54
N GLY A 131 -26.00 -11.73 5.24
CA GLY A 131 -26.27 -10.39 4.69
C GLY A 131 -25.12 -9.38 4.84
N MET A 132 -23.91 -9.86 5.13
CA MET A 132 -22.71 -9.03 5.20
C MET A 132 -22.00 -8.97 3.84
N TYR A 133 -21.37 -7.82 3.59
CA TYR A 133 -20.46 -7.59 2.47
C TYR A 133 -19.20 -6.94 3.01
N THR A 134 -18.03 -7.39 2.61
CA THR A 134 -16.76 -6.92 3.17
C THR A 134 -16.00 -6.13 2.13
N ILE A 135 -15.50 -4.97 2.51
CA ILE A 135 -14.56 -4.19 1.70
C ILE A 135 -13.21 -4.30 2.41
N SER A 136 -12.22 -4.82 1.69
CA SER A 136 -10.87 -5.03 2.19
C SER A 136 -9.92 -4.00 1.60
N PHE A 137 -9.25 -3.28 2.50
CA PHE A 137 -8.07 -2.48 2.21
C PHE A 137 -6.78 -3.28 2.46
N ASN A 138 -6.87 -4.55 2.90
CA ASN A 138 -5.71 -5.43 2.98
C ASN A 138 -5.37 -5.99 1.62
N TYR A 139 -4.09 -6.30 1.44
CA TYR A 139 -3.60 -6.98 0.24
C TYR A 139 -3.58 -8.50 0.38
N THR A 140 -3.66 -9.05 1.59
CA THR A 140 -3.58 -10.50 1.83
C THR A 140 -4.96 -11.17 1.87
N ASP A 141 -4.95 -12.50 1.78
CA ASP A 141 -6.16 -13.33 1.73
C ASP A 141 -6.78 -13.68 3.08
N THR A 142 -6.36 -13.03 4.16
CA THR A 142 -6.86 -13.31 5.52
C THR A 142 -8.39 -13.21 5.61
N VAL A 143 -9.01 -12.29 4.87
CA VAL A 143 -10.48 -12.12 4.83
C VAL A 143 -11.22 -13.32 4.25
N LYS A 144 -10.58 -14.07 3.33
CA LYS A 144 -11.19 -15.24 2.68
C LYS A 144 -11.47 -16.37 3.68
N LEU A 145 -10.81 -16.36 4.85
CA LEU A 145 -11.09 -17.29 5.96
C LEU A 145 -12.45 -17.05 6.63
N TYR A 146 -13.02 -15.85 6.51
CA TYR A 146 -14.21 -15.42 7.23
C TYR A 146 -15.46 -15.32 6.36
N THR A 147 -15.30 -15.00 5.07
CA THR A 147 -16.42 -14.73 4.18
C THR A 147 -16.08 -15.02 2.73
N LYS A 148 -17.10 -15.37 1.95
CA LYS A 148 -17.03 -15.45 0.48
C LYS A 148 -17.55 -14.19 -0.22
N ARG A 149 -17.96 -13.18 0.55
CA ARG A 149 -18.51 -11.91 0.06
C ARG A 149 -17.59 -10.78 0.48
N TYR A 150 -16.57 -10.57 -0.33
CA TYR A 150 -15.54 -9.56 -0.12
C TYR A 150 -15.23 -8.88 -1.45
N GLU A 151 -14.66 -7.68 -1.36
CA GLU A 151 -14.07 -6.92 -2.46
C GLU A 151 -12.74 -6.33 -1.99
N TYR A 152 -11.69 -6.43 -2.81
CA TYR A 152 -10.42 -5.75 -2.57
C TYR A 152 -10.37 -4.48 -3.39
N ILE A 153 -10.22 -3.33 -2.76
CA ILE A 153 -10.23 -2.06 -3.50
C ILE A 153 -8.85 -1.68 -4.07
N HIS A 154 -7.78 -2.32 -3.58
CA HIS A 154 -6.40 -2.06 -3.98
C HIS A 154 -5.74 -3.27 -4.66
N GLY A 155 -6.53 -4.28 -5.00
CA GLY A 155 -6.03 -5.60 -5.42
C GLY A 155 -5.49 -6.43 -4.26
N ASN A 156 -5.13 -7.67 -4.55
CA ASN A 156 -4.60 -8.63 -3.59
C ASN A 156 -3.45 -9.47 -4.17
N ILE A 157 -2.65 -10.04 -3.27
CA ILE A 157 -1.41 -10.77 -3.60
C ILE A 157 -1.60 -12.07 -4.39
N LYS A 158 -2.83 -12.62 -4.48
CA LYS A 158 -3.07 -13.91 -5.15
C LYS A 158 -3.75 -13.77 -6.51
N ASP A 159 -4.75 -12.90 -6.62
CA ASP A 159 -5.58 -12.84 -7.82
C ASP A 159 -5.19 -11.69 -8.76
N ASP A 160 -4.44 -10.70 -8.28
CA ASP A 160 -4.06 -9.51 -9.04
C ASP A 160 -2.57 -9.51 -9.40
N SER A 161 -2.25 -9.04 -10.62
CA SER A 161 -0.87 -8.87 -11.09
C SER A 161 -0.15 -7.68 -10.45
N SER A 162 -0.88 -6.80 -9.80
CA SER A 162 -0.38 -5.56 -9.20
C SER A 162 -1.32 -5.06 -8.11
N ILE A 163 -0.76 -4.40 -7.10
CA ILE A 163 -1.51 -3.72 -6.04
C ILE A 163 -1.37 -2.20 -6.12
N VAL A 164 -2.36 -1.49 -5.58
CA VAL A 164 -2.32 -0.02 -5.43
C VAL A 164 -1.74 0.33 -4.05
N LEU A 165 -0.57 0.96 -4.05
CA LEU A 165 0.11 1.48 -2.85
C LEU A 165 0.13 3.01 -2.93
N GLY A 166 -0.81 3.67 -2.25
CA GLY A 166 -1.02 5.11 -2.37
C GLY A 166 -1.56 5.53 -3.73
N PHE A 167 -1.69 6.85 -3.91
CA PHE A 167 -2.14 7.46 -5.17
C PHE A 167 -1.01 8.26 -5.79
N PHE A 168 -0.81 8.07 -7.09
CA PHE A 168 0.17 8.80 -7.88
C PHE A 168 -0.35 8.98 -9.31
N GLU A 169 0.01 10.11 -9.94
CA GLU A 169 -0.52 10.62 -11.22
C GLU A 169 0.47 10.44 -12.37
#